data_AF-A0A957UF98-F1
#
_entry.id   AF-A0A957UF98-F1
#
_cell.length_a   1.000
_cell.length_b   1.000
_cell.length_c   1.000
_cell.angle_alpha   90.00
_cell.angle_beta   90.00
_cell.angle_gamma   90.00
#
_symmetry.space_group_name_H-M   'P 1'
#
loop_
_entity.id
_entity.type
_entity.pdbx_description
1 polymer ?
#
loop_
_entity_poly.entity_id
_entity_poly.type
_entity_poly.pdbx_seq_one_letter_code
_entity_poly.pdbx_strand_id
1 'polypeptide(L)'
;MPLERKPTLVSVSMQGGPPAPRARSRCGPRGARTAPDRLRTVVALLVLTLAVLGTAGLLAAQAQSSVRPPDGAAAPPPSAQDTITKPGTAQGPAQGSDLWRKIREGKSGYSATKGPQADTLITSGGVAWRDLHNATVLRYGGWLLLGVVAVVALYFLVRGRIRISGGRSGRFIPRFTLVQRVVHWFMAVLFVLLAVSGLILMFGKHVLLPVLGPYAFAVVASASMQGHNLFGPLFVASTLALLVTFVKGNGYRWVDVKWLFKGGGFFGGHASSHKYNFGEKTWFWWSVVLGLALCVSGFALLFPNMLPDRAAAQLANLVHAGAAILFIA
;
A
#
# COMPACT_ATOMS: atom_id res chain seq x y z
N MET A 1 -4.52 21.95 83.80
CA MET A 1 -3.20 22.43 83.29
C MET A 1 -2.81 21.55 82.10
N PRO A 2 -2.24 22.06 80.99
CA PRO A 2 -2.26 23.41 80.39
C PRO A 2 -2.93 23.40 78.97
N LEU A 3 -3.81 24.35 78.66
CA LEU A 3 -3.58 25.59 77.88
C LEU A 3 -3.13 25.39 76.41
N GLU A 4 -4.13 25.42 75.55
CA GLU A 4 -4.09 25.53 74.09
C GLU A 4 -3.55 26.92 73.67
N ARG A 5 -2.43 26.95 72.94
CA ARG A 5 -1.88 28.20 72.38
C ARG A 5 -2.35 28.35 70.93
N LYS A 6 -3.12 29.40 70.64
CA LYS A 6 -3.37 29.88 69.27
C LYS A 6 -2.09 30.49 68.69
N PRO A 7 -1.79 30.29 67.39
CA PRO A 7 -0.67 30.96 66.73
C PRO A 7 -1.02 32.42 66.39
N THR A 8 -0.11 33.30 66.77
CA THR A 8 -0.09 34.75 66.53
C THR A 8 0.13 35.05 65.05
N LEU A 9 -0.78 35.81 64.43
CA LEU A 9 -0.59 36.37 63.09
C LEU A 9 0.45 37.50 63.16
N VAL A 10 1.59 37.29 62.52
CA VAL A 10 2.60 38.33 62.28
C VAL A 10 2.19 39.12 61.06
N SER A 11 1.75 40.37 61.25
CA SER A 11 1.52 41.33 60.18
C SER A 11 2.85 41.91 59.71
N VAL A 12 3.34 41.48 58.55
CA VAL A 12 4.49 42.11 57.88
C VAL A 12 3.98 43.34 57.12
N SER A 13 4.34 44.52 57.63
CA SER A 13 4.20 45.80 56.96
C SER A 13 5.22 45.89 55.83
N MET A 14 4.74 45.80 54.57
CA MET A 14 5.55 46.06 53.38
C MET A 14 5.52 47.57 53.10
N GLN A 15 6.56 48.29 53.56
CA GLN A 15 6.82 49.66 53.12
C GLN A 15 7.12 49.67 51.62
N GLY A 16 6.40 50.52 50.89
CA GLY A 16 6.52 50.69 49.44
C GLY A 16 7.86 51.32 49.03
N GLY A 17 8.61 50.61 48.19
CA GLY A 17 9.69 51.18 47.38
C GLY A 17 9.14 51.81 46.10
N PRO A 18 9.88 52.76 45.48
CA PRO A 18 9.42 53.49 44.30
C PRO A 18 9.31 52.58 43.06
N PRO A 19 8.39 52.87 42.13
CA PRO A 19 8.14 52.00 40.98
C PRO A 19 9.29 52.06 39.96
N ALA A 20 9.75 50.88 39.53
CA ALA A 20 10.70 50.71 38.44
C ALA A 20 10.12 51.23 37.09
N PRO A 21 10.96 51.74 36.17
CA PRO A 21 10.48 52.27 34.89
C PRO A 21 9.89 51.16 34.01
N ARG A 22 8.64 51.40 33.56
CA ARG A 22 7.93 50.52 32.62
C ARG A 22 8.66 50.48 31.27
N ALA A 23 9.35 49.38 30.98
CA ALA A 23 9.81 49.06 29.64
C ALA A 23 8.58 48.83 28.74
N ARG A 24 8.32 49.75 27.81
CA ARG A 24 7.32 49.58 26.76
C ARG A 24 7.83 48.52 25.79
N SER A 25 7.34 47.29 25.93
CA SER A 25 7.51 46.25 24.90
C SER A 25 6.72 46.66 23.66
N ARG A 26 7.42 47.07 22.61
CA ARG A 26 6.84 47.26 21.28
C ARG A 26 6.24 45.93 20.81
N CYS A 27 4.92 45.91 20.64
CA CYS A 27 4.20 44.80 20.03
C CYS A 27 4.44 44.88 18.51
N GLY A 28 5.32 44.03 17.98
CA GLY A 28 5.46 43.80 16.54
C GLY A 28 4.35 42.87 16.02
N PRO A 29 3.95 42.97 14.74
CA PRO A 29 2.86 42.18 14.19
C PRO A 29 3.20 40.68 14.24
N ARG A 30 2.26 39.88 14.78
CA ARG A 30 2.35 38.42 14.76
C ARG A 30 2.33 37.95 13.31
N GLY A 31 3.49 37.60 12.77
CA GLY A 31 3.59 36.86 11.51
C GLY A 31 2.77 35.58 11.62
N ALA A 32 1.81 35.43 10.72
CA ALA A 32 1.05 34.20 10.53
C ALA A 32 2.03 33.05 10.30
N ARG A 33 2.07 32.09 11.23
CA ARG A 33 2.85 30.87 11.05
C ARG A 33 2.18 30.04 9.96
N THR A 34 2.71 30.12 8.76
CA THR A 34 2.40 29.18 7.69
C THR A 34 2.70 27.76 8.19
N ALA A 35 1.77 26.84 7.95
CA ALA A 35 1.99 25.42 8.20
C ALA A 35 3.26 24.95 7.45
N PRO A 36 4.06 24.03 8.01
CA PRO A 36 5.43 23.83 7.55
C PRO A 36 5.46 23.21 6.15
N ASP A 37 6.16 23.87 5.21
CA ASP A 37 6.42 23.44 3.83
C ASP A 37 6.83 21.97 3.70
N ARG A 38 7.44 21.40 4.74
CA ARG A 38 7.86 19.99 4.81
C ARG A 38 6.73 19.00 4.59
N LEU A 39 5.50 19.29 5.03
CA LEU A 39 4.36 18.38 4.80
C LEU A 39 3.97 18.34 3.32
N ARG A 40 4.00 19.50 2.64
CA ARG A 40 3.74 19.61 1.20
C ARG A 40 4.83 18.92 0.39
N THR A 41 6.10 19.09 0.76
CA THR A 41 7.23 18.41 0.10
C THR A 41 7.15 16.90 0.29
N VAL A 42 6.78 16.42 1.48
CA VAL A 42 6.63 14.98 1.77
C VAL A 42 5.47 14.37 1.00
N VAL A 43 4.32 15.04 0.94
CA VAL A 43 3.15 14.58 0.16
C VAL A 43 3.47 14.59 -1.34
N ALA A 44 4.15 15.62 -1.85
CA ALA A 44 4.57 15.69 -3.24
C ALA A 44 5.59 14.59 -3.59
N LEU A 45 6.56 14.32 -2.71
CA LEU A 45 7.53 13.23 -2.89
C LEU A 45 6.85 11.86 -2.87
N LEU A 46 5.86 11.64 -1.99
CA LEU A 46 5.07 10.41 -1.92
C LEU A 46 4.26 10.16 -3.21
N VAL A 47 3.58 11.19 -3.72
CA VAL A 47 2.85 11.15 -5.00
C VAL A 47 3.82 10.88 -6.16
N LEU A 48 5.02 11.48 -6.13
CA LEU A 48 6.05 11.25 -7.14
C LEU A 48 6.63 9.82 -7.08
N THR A 49 6.88 9.25 -5.90
CA THR A 49 7.31 7.85 -5.76
C THR A 49 6.24 6.85 -6.21
N LEU A 50 4.95 7.12 -5.96
CA LEU A 50 3.85 6.30 -6.47
C LEU A 50 3.73 6.40 -7.99
N ALA A 51 3.98 7.57 -8.58
CA ALA A 51 4.04 7.75 -10.03
C ALA A 51 5.25 7.01 -10.66
N VAL A 52 6.42 7.04 -10.01
CA VAL A 52 7.65 6.36 -10.49
C VAL A 52 7.56 4.83 -10.37
N LEU A 53 6.88 4.30 -9.34
CA LEU A 53 6.57 2.86 -9.26
C LEU A 53 5.53 2.43 -10.32
N GLY A 54 4.61 3.31 -10.69
CA GLY A 54 3.67 3.08 -11.80
C GLY A 54 4.34 3.07 -13.17
N THR A 55 5.38 3.88 -13.40
CA THR A 55 6.11 3.92 -14.68
C THR A 55 7.13 2.80 -14.85
N ALA A 56 7.71 2.28 -13.75
CA ALA A 56 8.60 1.11 -13.80
C ALA A 56 7.87 -0.17 -14.28
N GLY A 57 6.57 -0.32 -13.96
CA GLY A 57 5.74 -1.40 -14.49
C GLY A 57 5.40 -1.26 -15.98
N LEU A 58 5.44 -0.03 -16.51
CA LEU A 58 5.19 0.25 -17.93
C LEU A 58 6.41 -0.07 -18.82
N LEU A 59 7.62 0.12 -18.29
CA LEU A 59 8.88 -0.12 -19.03
C LEU A 59 9.26 -1.60 -19.14
N ALA A 60 8.74 -2.47 -18.26
CA ALA A 60 8.99 -3.92 -18.35
C ALA A 60 8.09 -4.63 -19.38
N ALA A 61 7.04 -3.97 -19.89
CA ALA A 61 6.12 -4.55 -20.86
C ALA A 61 6.59 -4.40 -22.33
N GLN A 62 7.71 -3.72 -22.58
CA GLN A 62 8.30 -3.60 -23.92
C GLN A 62 9.60 -4.41 -24.04
N ALA A 63 9.50 -5.74 -23.87
CA ALA A 63 10.55 -6.67 -24.26
C ALA A 63 10.10 -7.49 -25.49
N GLN A 64 10.30 -6.86 -26.66
CA GLN A 64 10.62 -7.38 -28.00
C GLN A 64 10.10 -8.76 -28.46
N SER A 65 9.25 -8.74 -29.49
CA SER A 65 9.33 -9.72 -30.59
C SER A 65 10.02 -9.07 -31.80
N SER A 66 11.34 -8.92 -31.76
CA SER A 66 12.11 -8.51 -32.93
C SER A 66 12.45 -9.73 -33.79
N VAL A 67 11.54 -10.13 -34.68
CA VAL A 67 11.92 -10.96 -35.83
C VAL A 67 12.20 -10.01 -36.98
N ARG A 68 13.48 -9.74 -37.24
CA ARG A 68 13.92 -9.05 -38.46
C ARG A 68 13.91 -10.08 -39.60
N PRO A 69 13.20 -9.86 -40.72
CA PRO A 69 13.34 -10.71 -41.90
C PRO A 69 14.75 -10.57 -42.49
N PRO A 70 15.33 -11.63 -43.07
CA PRO A 70 16.63 -11.56 -43.72
C PRO A 70 16.61 -10.59 -44.91
N ASP A 71 17.76 -9.95 -45.17
CA ASP A 71 17.93 -8.99 -46.26
C ASP A 71 17.72 -9.72 -47.60
N GLY A 72 16.69 -9.32 -48.36
CA GLY A 72 16.31 -9.92 -49.65
C GLY A 72 14.87 -10.44 -49.77
N ALA A 73 14.01 -10.25 -48.76
CA ALA A 73 12.59 -10.63 -48.87
C ALA A 73 11.84 -9.71 -49.84
N ALA A 74 11.54 -10.21 -51.05
CA ALA A 74 10.66 -9.53 -51.99
C ALA A 74 9.23 -9.43 -51.44
N ALA A 75 8.67 -8.23 -51.42
CA ALA A 75 7.27 -8.01 -51.07
C ALA A 75 6.35 -8.72 -52.09
N PRO A 76 5.30 -9.44 -51.65
CA PRO A 76 4.33 -9.96 -52.59
C PRO A 76 3.57 -8.79 -53.26
N PRO A 77 3.20 -8.91 -54.54
CA PRO A 77 2.51 -7.84 -55.25
C PRO A 77 1.15 -7.56 -54.59
N PRO A 78 0.62 -6.33 -54.70
CA PRO A 78 -0.67 -5.98 -54.10
C PRO A 78 -1.77 -6.77 -54.81
N SER A 79 -2.29 -7.81 -54.15
CA SER A 79 -3.49 -8.51 -54.60
C SER A 79 -4.70 -7.62 -54.35
N ALA A 80 -5.39 -7.34 -55.45
CA ALA A 80 -6.56 -6.51 -55.54
C ALA A 80 -7.74 -7.00 -54.67
N GLN A 81 -8.51 -6.02 -54.22
CA GLN A 81 -9.96 -6.05 -53.94
C GLN A 81 -10.44 -6.74 -52.65
N ASP A 82 -10.78 -5.86 -51.70
CA ASP A 82 -11.98 -5.98 -50.87
C ASP A 82 -13.16 -6.47 -51.73
N THR A 83 -13.49 -7.76 -51.60
CA THR A 83 -14.80 -8.26 -51.99
C THR A 83 -15.37 -8.98 -50.78
N ILE A 84 -16.31 -8.32 -50.08
CA ILE A 84 -17.22 -8.97 -49.14
C ILE A 84 -17.93 -10.06 -49.93
N THR A 85 -17.46 -11.30 -49.80
CA THR A 85 -18.04 -12.46 -50.47
C THR A 85 -19.08 -13.09 -49.54
N LYS A 86 -20.24 -13.41 -50.12
CA LYS A 86 -21.42 -14.06 -49.53
C LYS A 86 -21.09 -15.17 -48.52
N PRO A 87 -21.95 -15.39 -47.49
CA PRO A 87 -21.83 -16.53 -46.60
C PRO A 87 -22.17 -17.81 -47.39
N GLY A 88 -21.17 -18.63 -47.72
CA GLY A 88 -21.42 -19.90 -48.41
C GLY A 88 -20.24 -20.57 -49.11
N THR A 89 -19.09 -19.92 -49.27
CA THR A 89 -17.88 -20.60 -49.78
C THR A 89 -16.95 -20.90 -48.61
N ALA A 90 -16.82 -22.19 -48.28
CA ALA A 90 -15.84 -22.68 -47.33
C ALA A 90 -14.43 -22.31 -47.82
N GLN A 91 -13.93 -21.18 -47.35
CA GLN A 91 -12.54 -20.76 -47.53
C GLN A 91 -11.66 -21.77 -46.79
N GLY A 92 -10.73 -22.39 -47.51
CA GLY A 92 -9.89 -23.47 -47.00
C GLY A 92 -9.12 -23.13 -45.71
N PRO A 93 -8.49 -24.13 -45.06
CA PRO A 93 -7.89 -24.01 -43.72
C PRO A 93 -6.88 -22.85 -43.56
N ALA A 94 -6.30 -22.36 -44.66
CA ALA A 94 -5.37 -21.23 -44.69
C ALA A 94 -5.99 -19.87 -44.32
N GLN A 95 -7.27 -19.61 -44.65
CA GLN A 95 -7.94 -18.37 -44.24
C GLN A 95 -8.28 -18.38 -42.75
N GLY A 96 -8.57 -19.57 -42.21
CA GLY A 96 -8.79 -19.76 -40.78
C GLY A 96 -7.52 -19.50 -39.97
N SER A 97 -6.37 -20.07 -40.36
CA SER A 97 -5.13 -19.92 -39.60
C SER A 97 -4.66 -18.47 -39.46
N ASP A 98 -4.77 -17.70 -40.54
CA ASP A 98 -4.37 -16.29 -40.56
C ASP A 98 -5.35 -15.41 -39.80
N LEU A 99 -6.65 -15.67 -39.92
CA LEU A 99 -7.67 -15.01 -39.10
C LEU A 99 -7.43 -15.28 -37.61
N TRP A 100 -7.25 -16.55 -37.23
CA TRP A 100 -6.98 -16.95 -35.84
C TRP A 100 -5.67 -16.37 -35.31
N ARG A 101 -4.65 -16.23 -36.16
CA ARG A 101 -3.40 -15.53 -35.80
C ARG A 101 -3.64 -14.05 -35.50
N LYS A 102 -4.36 -13.34 -36.37
CA LYS A 102 -4.75 -11.93 -36.14
C LYS A 102 -5.60 -11.76 -34.87
N ILE A 103 -6.53 -12.69 -34.61
CA ILE A 103 -7.34 -12.70 -33.40
C ILE A 103 -6.47 -12.90 -32.15
N ARG A 104 -5.55 -13.88 -32.15
CA ARG A 104 -4.65 -14.14 -31.02
C ARG A 104 -3.66 -13.00 -30.75
N GLU A 105 -3.23 -12.30 -31.80
CA GLU A 105 -2.40 -11.09 -31.68
C GLU A 105 -3.17 -9.90 -31.08
N GLY A 106 -4.51 -9.99 -31.01
CA GLY A 106 -5.38 -8.96 -30.48
C GLY A 106 -5.66 -7.82 -31.46
N LYS A 107 -5.73 -8.13 -32.76
CA LYS A 107 -6.09 -7.14 -33.78
C LYS A 107 -7.57 -6.78 -33.69
N SER A 108 -7.85 -5.49 -33.80
CA SER A 108 -9.21 -4.95 -33.93
C SER A 108 -9.91 -5.45 -35.19
N GLY A 109 -11.20 -5.76 -35.06
CA GLY A 109 -12.13 -6.07 -36.14
C GLY A 109 -13.28 -5.07 -36.21
N TYR A 110 -14.36 -5.46 -36.88
CA TYR A 110 -15.60 -4.70 -36.86
C TYR A 110 -16.40 -5.06 -35.61
N SER A 111 -16.98 -4.05 -34.96
CA SER A 111 -17.96 -4.23 -33.90
C SER A 111 -19.13 -3.28 -34.07
N ALA A 112 -20.34 -3.80 -33.87
CA ALA A 112 -21.56 -3.01 -33.88
C ALA A 112 -21.70 -2.14 -32.62
N THR A 113 -20.95 -2.45 -31.55
CA THR A 113 -20.94 -1.68 -30.31
C THR A 113 -19.66 -0.85 -30.20
N LYS A 114 -19.78 0.31 -29.58
CA LYS A 114 -18.66 1.23 -29.32
C LYS A 114 -18.26 1.09 -27.85
N GLY A 115 -16.98 0.91 -27.59
CA GLY A 115 -16.43 0.84 -26.23
C GLY A 115 -14.97 0.43 -26.22
N PRO A 116 -14.26 0.57 -25.08
CA PRO A 116 -12.88 0.13 -24.96
C PRO A 116 -12.75 -1.35 -25.34
N GLN A 117 -11.97 -1.62 -26.40
CA GLN A 117 -11.72 -2.97 -26.94
C GLN A 117 -12.98 -3.73 -27.40
N ALA A 118 -14.08 -3.03 -27.71
CA ALA A 118 -15.32 -3.64 -28.20
C ALA A 118 -15.15 -4.34 -29.56
N ASP A 119 -14.06 -4.04 -30.26
CA ASP A 119 -13.63 -4.56 -31.55
C ASP A 119 -12.54 -5.64 -31.45
N THR A 120 -12.11 -6.01 -30.24
CA THR A 120 -11.01 -6.96 -30.02
C THR A 120 -11.53 -8.25 -29.37
N LEU A 121 -11.39 -9.39 -30.06
CA LEU A 121 -11.89 -10.69 -29.56
C LEU A 121 -11.02 -11.31 -28.46
N ILE A 122 -9.69 -11.25 -28.58
CA ILE A 122 -8.73 -11.78 -27.59
C ILE A 122 -7.72 -10.70 -27.28
N THR A 123 -7.50 -10.41 -26.00
CA THR A 123 -6.43 -9.51 -25.57
C THR A 123 -5.17 -10.32 -25.30
N SER A 124 -4.16 -10.20 -26.17
CA SER A 124 -2.87 -10.89 -26.03
C SER A 124 -2.18 -10.55 -24.70
N GLY A 125 -2.26 -9.30 -24.26
CA GLY A 125 -1.76 -8.86 -22.95
C GLY A 125 -2.46 -9.52 -21.75
N GLY A 126 -3.72 -9.98 -21.90
CA GLY A 126 -4.43 -10.70 -20.84
C GLY A 126 -3.82 -12.06 -20.51
N VAL A 127 -3.23 -12.73 -21.49
CA VAL A 127 -2.48 -13.98 -21.28
C VAL A 127 -1.24 -13.71 -20.44
N ALA A 128 -0.45 -12.70 -20.83
CA ALA A 128 0.76 -12.32 -20.10
C ALA A 128 0.45 -11.90 -18.66
N TRP A 129 -0.59 -11.08 -18.44
CA TRP A 129 -1.04 -10.72 -17.10
C TRP A 129 -1.47 -11.95 -16.29
N ARG A 130 -2.25 -12.86 -16.87
CA ARG A 130 -2.73 -14.07 -16.18
C ARG A 130 -1.56 -14.95 -15.76
N ASP A 131 -0.58 -15.12 -16.63
CA ASP A 131 0.61 -15.92 -16.33
C ASP A 131 1.46 -15.24 -15.25
N LEU A 132 1.69 -13.92 -15.33
CA LEU A 132 2.39 -13.17 -14.29
C LEU A 132 1.66 -13.25 -12.93
N HIS A 133 0.34 -13.00 -12.91
CA HIS A 133 -0.45 -13.02 -11.70
C HIS A 133 -0.49 -14.43 -11.08
N ASN A 134 -0.88 -15.45 -11.85
CA ASN A 134 -1.11 -16.79 -11.30
C ASN A 134 0.18 -17.60 -11.12
N ALA A 135 1.11 -17.55 -12.08
CA ALA A 135 2.32 -18.36 -12.02
C ALA A 135 3.40 -17.73 -11.15
N THR A 136 3.45 -16.40 -11.08
CA THR A 136 4.48 -15.67 -10.32
C THR A 136 3.92 -15.07 -9.04
N VAL A 137 2.97 -14.13 -9.12
CA VAL A 137 2.52 -13.36 -7.94
C VAL A 137 1.86 -14.26 -6.91
N LEU A 138 0.91 -15.12 -7.29
CA LEU A 138 0.26 -16.05 -6.37
C LEU A 138 1.27 -17.04 -5.78
N ARG A 139 2.08 -17.67 -6.63
CA ARG A 139 3.04 -18.70 -6.17
C ARG A 139 4.06 -18.12 -5.20
N TYR A 140 4.82 -17.11 -5.63
CA TYR A 140 5.90 -16.54 -4.80
C TYR A 140 5.36 -15.68 -3.66
N GLY A 141 4.22 -15.01 -3.85
CA GLY A 141 3.56 -14.27 -2.79
C GLY A 141 3.11 -15.18 -1.65
N GLY A 142 2.52 -16.34 -1.95
CA GLY A 142 2.18 -17.35 -0.95
C GLY A 142 3.40 -17.86 -0.18
N TRP A 143 4.49 -18.17 -0.89
CA TRP A 143 5.75 -18.58 -0.25
C TRP A 143 6.40 -17.48 0.59
N LEU A 144 6.32 -16.22 0.16
CA LEU A 144 6.83 -15.09 0.93
C LEU A 144 6.08 -14.95 2.26
N LEU A 145 4.75 -15.01 2.25
CA LEU A 145 3.93 -14.93 3.46
C LEU A 145 4.26 -16.07 4.45
N LEU A 146 4.31 -17.31 3.96
CA LEU A 146 4.71 -18.46 4.77
C LEU A 146 6.16 -18.33 5.27
N GLY A 147 7.05 -17.83 4.42
CA GLY A 147 8.46 -17.61 4.72
C GLY A 147 8.67 -16.61 5.85
N VAL A 148 7.96 -15.47 5.83
CA VAL A 148 8.06 -14.49 6.93
C VAL A 148 7.54 -15.08 8.24
N VAL A 149 6.40 -15.77 8.23
CA VAL A 149 5.89 -16.47 9.42
C VAL A 149 6.92 -17.47 9.94
N ALA A 150 7.54 -18.25 9.06
CA ALA A 150 8.58 -19.20 9.43
C ALA A 150 9.84 -18.52 10.00
N VAL A 151 10.28 -17.39 9.43
CA VAL A 151 11.43 -16.62 9.92
C VAL A 151 11.15 -16.04 11.30
N VAL A 152 9.97 -15.46 11.52
CA VAL A 152 9.56 -14.92 12.83
C VAL A 152 9.47 -16.04 13.87
N ALA A 153 8.88 -17.18 13.50
CA ALA A 153 8.81 -18.35 14.38
C ALA A 153 10.19 -18.91 14.72
N LEU A 154 11.07 -19.07 13.71
CA LEU A 154 12.45 -19.52 13.91
C LEU A 154 13.24 -18.57 14.81
N TYR A 155 13.14 -17.26 14.56
CA TYR A 155 13.77 -16.26 15.42
C TYR A 155 13.31 -16.39 16.86
N PHE A 156 11.99 -16.57 17.08
CA PHE A 156 11.44 -16.78 18.41
C PHE A 156 11.95 -18.08 19.06
N LEU A 157 12.06 -19.17 18.32
CA LEU A 157 12.56 -20.46 18.84
C LEU A 157 14.05 -20.40 19.21
N VAL A 158 14.87 -19.73 18.40
CA VAL A 158 16.33 -19.62 18.63
C VAL A 158 16.65 -18.63 19.75
N ARG A 159 16.03 -17.44 19.72
CA ARG A 159 16.32 -16.36 20.67
C ARG A 159 15.53 -16.56 21.98
N GLY A 160 14.28 -17.02 21.89
CA GLY A 160 13.33 -17.00 23.00
C GLY A 160 12.85 -15.59 23.35
N ARG A 161 12.22 -15.46 24.53
CA ARG A 161 11.59 -14.20 24.98
C ARG A 161 12.60 -13.13 25.37
N ILE A 162 12.46 -11.92 24.84
CA ILE A 162 13.19 -10.72 25.30
C ILE A 162 12.61 -10.29 26.66
N ARG A 163 13.33 -10.58 27.74
CA ARG A 163 12.94 -10.21 29.11
C ARG A 163 13.50 -8.83 29.48
N ILE A 164 12.74 -8.12 30.31
CA ILE A 164 13.20 -6.88 30.96
C ILE A 164 14.06 -7.30 32.14
N SER A 165 15.36 -6.97 32.14
CA SER A 165 16.33 -7.41 33.16
C SER A 165 15.92 -7.03 34.59
N GLY A 166 15.39 -5.82 34.79
CA GLY A 166 14.94 -5.33 36.09
C GLY A 166 13.45 -5.57 36.42
N GLY A 167 12.72 -6.32 35.59
CA GLY A 167 11.27 -6.48 35.75
C GLY A 167 10.46 -5.21 35.44
N ARG A 168 9.14 -5.26 35.64
CA ARG A 168 8.24 -4.12 35.39
C ARG A 168 8.18 -3.24 36.64
N SER A 169 8.40 -1.93 36.49
CA SER A 169 8.42 -0.97 37.60
C SER A 169 7.05 -0.64 38.21
N GLY A 170 5.95 -1.06 37.58
CA GLY A 170 4.57 -0.72 38.00
C GLY A 170 4.15 0.74 37.77
N ARG A 171 5.08 1.62 37.38
CA ARG A 171 4.81 3.03 37.07
C ARG A 171 4.60 3.22 35.58
N PHE A 172 3.52 3.91 35.20
CA PHE A 172 3.17 4.17 33.81
C PHE A 172 3.33 5.64 33.45
N ILE A 173 3.75 5.91 32.21
CA ILE A 173 3.78 7.25 31.62
C ILE A 173 2.96 7.26 30.34
N PRO A 174 2.20 8.34 30.05
CA PRO A 174 1.45 8.44 28.82
C PRO A 174 2.39 8.60 27.61
N ARG A 175 2.58 7.52 26.83
CA ARG A 175 3.39 7.55 25.59
C ARG A 175 2.62 8.10 24.39
N PHE A 176 1.32 7.80 24.31
CA PHE A 176 0.42 8.16 23.22
C PHE A 176 -0.88 8.77 23.75
N THR A 177 -1.42 9.75 23.04
CA THR A 177 -2.71 10.39 23.36
C THR A 177 -3.89 9.47 23.02
N LEU A 178 -5.09 9.80 23.48
CA LEU A 178 -6.30 9.05 23.14
C LEU A 178 -6.54 9.02 21.62
N VAL A 179 -6.43 10.17 20.95
CA VAL A 179 -6.60 10.29 19.49
C VAL A 179 -5.62 9.37 18.74
N GLN A 180 -4.35 9.35 19.14
CA GLN A 180 -3.35 8.47 18.55
C GLN A 180 -3.73 6.99 18.65
N ARG A 181 -4.24 6.57 19.82
CA ARG A 181 -4.69 5.19 20.03
C ARG A 181 -5.93 4.85 19.20
N VAL A 182 -6.91 5.75 19.12
CA VAL A 182 -8.14 5.53 18.34
C VAL A 182 -7.83 5.39 16.85
N VAL A 183 -7.02 6.31 16.29
CA VAL A 183 -6.60 6.25 14.88
C VAL A 183 -5.86 4.96 14.59
N HIS A 184 -4.96 4.54 15.49
CA HIS A 184 -4.22 3.29 15.33
C HIS A 184 -5.12 2.06 15.35
N TRP A 185 -6.01 1.94 16.34
CA TRP A 185 -6.91 0.79 16.44
C TRP A 185 -7.92 0.73 15.30
N PHE A 186 -8.45 1.88 14.88
CA PHE A 186 -9.36 1.95 13.74
C PHE A 186 -8.66 1.45 12.47
N MET A 187 -7.44 1.93 12.21
CA MET A 187 -6.61 1.44 11.10
C MET A 187 -6.31 -0.06 11.22
N ALA A 188 -5.88 -0.53 12.40
CA ALA A 188 -5.46 -1.92 12.59
C ALA A 188 -6.62 -2.90 12.35
N VAL A 189 -7.83 -2.57 12.83
CA VAL A 189 -9.02 -3.39 12.59
C VAL A 189 -9.37 -3.43 11.11
N LEU A 190 -9.38 -2.27 10.42
CA LEU A 190 -9.63 -2.23 8.98
C LEU A 190 -8.58 -3.01 8.20
N PHE A 191 -7.30 -2.86 8.54
CA PHE A 191 -6.22 -3.60 7.91
C PHE A 191 -6.41 -5.11 8.04
N VAL A 192 -6.73 -5.62 9.23
CA VAL A 192 -6.95 -7.06 9.44
C VAL A 192 -8.17 -7.56 8.65
N LEU A 193 -9.29 -6.83 8.66
CA LEU A 193 -10.49 -7.19 7.89
C LEU A 193 -10.18 -7.24 6.39
N LEU A 194 -9.46 -6.25 5.86
CA LEU A 194 -9.07 -6.18 4.46
C LEU A 194 -8.01 -7.21 4.08
N ALA A 195 -7.03 -7.46 4.94
CA ALA A 195 -6.01 -8.48 4.73
C ALA A 195 -6.62 -9.87 4.65
N VAL A 196 -7.49 -10.24 5.61
CA VAL A 196 -8.16 -11.55 5.62
C VAL A 196 -9.05 -11.71 4.39
N SER A 197 -9.92 -10.73 4.12
CA SER A 197 -10.79 -10.80 2.94
C SER A 197 -9.98 -10.83 1.63
N GLY A 198 -8.93 -10.03 1.50
CA GLY A 198 -8.04 -10.02 0.33
C GLY A 198 -7.31 -11.35 0.12
N LEU A 199 -6.79 -11.96 1.20
CA LEU A 199 -6.16 -13.29 1.14
C LEU A 199 -7.17 -14.37 0.73
N ILE A 200 -8.42 -14.29 1.19
CA ILE A 200 -9.49 -15.20 0.75
C ILE A 200 -9.78 -15.03 -0.74
N LEU A 201 -9.89 -13.80 -1.24
CA LEU A 201 -10.14 -13.54 -2.65
C LEU A 201 -8.98 -14.02 -3.54
N MET A 202 -7.75 -13.88 -3.06
CA MET A 202 -6.55 -14.20 -3.83
C MET A 202 -6.19 -15.70 -3.79
N PHE A 203 -6.25 -16.33 -2.62
CA PHE A 203 -5.80 -17.73 -2.42
C PHE A 203 -6.93 -18.71 -2.15
N GLY A 204 -8.15 -18.24 -1.86
CA GLY A 204 -9.23 -19.08 -1.37
C GLY A 204 -9.65 -20.20 -2.33
N LYS A 205 -9.56 -19.99 -3.64
CA LYS A 205 -9.80 -21.06 -4.63
C LYS A 205 -8.83 -22.24 -4.48
N HIS A 206 -7.59 -21.97 -4.08
CA HIS A 206 -6.54 -22.99 -3.97
C HIS A 206 -6.49 -23.63 -2.58
N VAL A 207 -6.88 -22.88 -1.54
CA VAL A 207 -6.72 -23.30 -0.13
C VAL A 207 -8.06 -23.64 0.53
N LEU A 208 -9.08 -22.79 0.36
CA LEU A 208 -10.36 -22.91 1.05
C LEU A 208 -11.36 -23.78 0.29
N LEU A 209 -11.45 -23.63 -1.04
CA LEU A 209 -12.39 -24.39 -1.87
C LEU A 209 -12.25 -25.92 -1.72
N PRO A 210 -11.03 -26.51 -1.71
CA PRO A 210 -10.89 -27.96 -1.52
C PRO A 210 -11.34 -28.46 -0.13
N VAL A 211 -11.34 -27.58 0.88
CA VAL A 211 -11.66 -27.92 2.27
C VAL A 211 -13.16 -27.70 2.55
N LEU A 212 -13.73 -26.61 2.06
CA LEU A 212 -15.11 -26.20 2.35
C LEU A 212 -16.13 -26.73 1.33
N GLY A 213 -15.67 -27.08 0.12
CA GLY A 213 -16.53 -27.37 -1.01
C GLY A 213 -17.14 -26.12 -1.67
N PRO A 214 -17.77 -26.26 -2.86
CA PRO A 214 -18.17 -25.12 -3.69
C PRO A 214 -19.20 -24.18 -3.04
N TYR A 215 -20.20 -24.73 -2.36
CA TYR A 215 -21.29 -23.94 -1.78
C TYR A 215 -20.80 -23.04 -0.63
N ALA A 216 -20.12 -23.62 0.36
CA ALA A 216 -19.60 -22.87 1.49
C ALA A 216 -18.52 -21.87 1.05
N PHE A 217 -17.66 -22.25 0.11
CA PHE A 217 -16.67 -21.32 -0.46
C PHE A 217 -17.34 -20.13 -1.16
N ALA A 218 -18.41 -20.34 -1.93
CA ALA A 218 -19.12 -19.25 -2.60
C ALA A 218 -19.68 -18.22 -1.61
N VAL A 219 -20.25 -18.67 -0.48
CA VAL A 219 -20.73 -17.78 0.59
C VAL A 219 -19.58 -16.98 1.19
N VAL A 220 -18.48 -17.65 1.57
CA VAL A 220 -17.32 -17.00 2.18
C VAL A 220 -16.64 -16.01 1.22
N ALA A 221 -16.46 -16.39 -0.05
CA ALA A 221 -15.87 -15.53 -1.06
C ALA A 221 -16.76 -14.32 -1.37
N SER A 222 -18.08 -14.51 -1.46
CA SER A 222 -19.04 -13.43 -1.64
C SER A 222 -19.00 -12.45 -0.46
N ALA A 223 -19.09 -12.94 0.78
CA ALA A 223 -19.00 -12.11 1.98
C ALA A 223 -17.67 -11.36 2.06
N SER A 224 -16.56 -12.03 1.72
CA SER A 224 -15.23 -11.42 1.67
C SER A 224 -15.17 -10.31 0.63
N MET A 225 -15.69 -10.52 -0.58
CA MET A 225 -15.72 -9.50 -1.64
C MET A 225 -16.55 -8.28 -1.23
N GLN A 226 -17.76 -8.49 -0.71
CA GLN A 226 -18.63 -7.40 -0.28
C GLN A 226 -18.01 -6.62 0.88
N GLY A 227 -17.47 -7.33 1.89
CA GLY A 227 -16.77 -6.72 3.01
C GLY A 227 -15.54 -5.93 2.56
N HIS A 228 -14.73 -6.49 1.67
CA HIS A 228 -13.53 -5.83 1.16
C HIS A 228 -13.85 -4.52 0.45
N ASN A 229 -14.87 -4.54 -0.42
CA ASN A 229 -15.32 -3.35 -1.14
C ASN A 229 -15.95 -2.30 -0.21
N LEU A 230 -16.66 -2.74 0.85
CA LEU A 230 -17.27 -1.85 1.83
C LEU A 230 -16.23 -1.16 2.74
N PHE A 231 -15.24 -1.91 3.22
CA PHE A 231 -14.23 -1.40 4.15
C PHE A 231 -13.08 -0.66 3.45
N GLY A 232 -12.86 -0.91 2.15
CA GLY A 232 -11.82 -0.24 1.35
C GLY A 232 -11.85 1.29 1.44
N PRO A 233 -12.99 1.97 1.20
CA PRO A 233 -13.10 3.42 1.35
C PRO A 233 -12.78 3.93 2.76
N LEU A 234 -13.13 3.18 3.81
CA LEU A 234 -12.79 3.54 5.19
C LEU A 234 -11.29 3.44 5.44
N PHE A 235 -10.61 2.49 4.79
CA PHE A 235 -9.16 2.33 4.87
C PHE A 235 -8.40 3.49 4.21
N VAL A 236 -8.97 4.12 3.18
CA VAL A 236 -8.42 5.37 2.61
C VAL A 236 -8.38 6.46 3.68
N ALA A 237 -9.52 6.69 4.35
CA ALA A 237 -9.61 7.69 5.41
C ALA A 237 -8.68 7.39 6.59
N SER A 238 -8.59 6.12 7.02
CA SER A 238 -7.71 5.72 8.11
C SER A 238 -6.22 5.87 7.75
N THR A 239 -5.83 5.60 6.50
CA THR A 239 -4.46 5.80 6.00
C THR A 239 -4.05 7.26 6.09
N LEU A 240 -4.90 8.17 5.62
CA LEU A 240 -4.64 9.61 5.72
C LEU A 240 -4.62 10.10 7.17
N ALA A 241 -5.54 9.61 8.00
CA ALA A 241 -5.57 9.95 9.43
C ALA A 241 -4.31 9.47 10.15
N LEU A 242 -3.82 8.26 9.86
CA LEU A 242 -2.60 7.71 10.43
C LEU A 242 -1.37 8.53 10.01
N LEU A 243 -1.26 8.88 8.72
CA LEU A 243 -0.22 9.75 8.20
C LEU A 243 -0.17 11.07 8.96
N VAL A 244 -1.28 11.82 9.01
CA VAL A 244 -1.32 13.14 9.67
C VAL A 244 -1.01 13.03 11.16
N THR A 245 -1.53 12.00 11.84
CA THR A 245 -1.40 11.82 13.29
C THR A 245 0.04 11.46 13.71
N PHE A 246 0.74 10.66 12.90
CA PHE A 246 2.03 10.09 13.27
C PHE A 246 3.23 10.63 12.48
N VAL A 247 3.05 11.40 11.41
CA VAL A 247 4.18 11.95 10.62
C VAL A 247 5.16 12.76 11.48
N LYS A 248 4.64 13.48 12.47
CA LYS A 248 5.47 14.26 13.40
C LYS A 248 6.28 13.32 14.30
N GLY A 249 7.56 13.20 13.98
CA GLY A 249 8.53 12.39 14.72
C GLY A 249 9.03 11.16 13.98
N ASN A 250 8.44 10.84 12.82
CA ASN A 250 8.83 9.68 12.02
C ASN A 250 9.87 9.98 10.92
N GLY A 251 10.46 11.18 10.90
CA GLY A 251 11.59 11.47 10.02
C GLY A 251 12.87 10.74 10.46
N TYR A 252 13.61 10.22 9.49
CA TYR A 252 14.93 9.60 9.72
C TYR A 252 15.95 10.63 10.21
N ARG A 253 16.83 10.20 11.11
CA ARG A 253 17.89 10.97 11.76
C ARG A 253 19.16 10.14 11.85
N TRP A 254 20.30 10.80 12.09
CA TRP A 254 21.59 10.12 12.27
C TRP A 254 21.62 9.04 13.37
N VAL A 255 20.83 9.21 14.42
CA VAL A 255 20.69 8.20 15.48
C VAL A 255 20.07 6.89 14.96
N ASP A 256 19.22 6.96 13.94
CA ASP A 256 18.58 5.79 13.36
C ASP A 256 19.58 4.94 12.55
N VAL A 257 20.53 5.61 11.88
CA VAL A 257 21.65 4.93 11.21
C VAL A 257 22.53 4.22 12.25
N LYS A 258 22.83 4.89 13.36
CA LYS A 258 23.56 4.26 14.49
C LYS A 258 22.78 3.10 15.10
N TRP A 259 21.45 3.20 15.16
CA TRP A 259 20.57 2.13 15.65
C TRP A 259 20.64 0.91 14.72
N LEU A 260 20.65 1.12 13.41
CA LEU A 260 20.76 0.06 12.41
C LEU A 260 22.10 -0.69 12.52
N PHE A 261 23.22 0.03 12.61
CA PHE A 261 24.54 -0.60 12.80
C PHE A 261 24.69 -1.34 14.13
N LYS A 262 23.90 -0.98 15.15
CA LYS A 262 23.82 -1.71 16.42
C LYS A 262 22.84 -2.89 16.39
N GLY A 263 22.26 -3.20 15.22
CA GLY A 263 21.28 -4.28 15.07
C GLY A 263 20.05 -4.10 15.94
N GLY A 264 19.67 -2.85 16.25
CA GLY A 264 18.44 -2.52 16.97
C GLY A 264 18.28 -3.03 18.39
N GLY A 265 19.33 -3.60 18.98
CA GLY A 265 19.28 -4.29 20.27
C GLY A 265 18.80 -5.75 20.18
N PHE A 266 18.57 -6.29 18.97
CA PHE A 266 18.17 -7.68 18.77
C PHE A 266 19.26 -8.68 19.17
N PHE A 267 20.53 -8.27 19.11
CA PHE A 267 21.70 -9.08 19.45
C PHE A 267 22.35 -8.70 20.80
N GLY A 268 21.62 -7.96 21.64
CA GLY A 268 22.09 -7.47 22.94
C GLY A 268 22.50 -5.99 22.92
N GLY A 269 22.61 -5.40 24.12
CA GLY A 269 22.90 -3.98 24.30
C GLY A 269 21.70 -3.05 24.12
N HIS A 270 21.94 -1.75 24.31
CA HIS A 270 20.92 -0.70 24.19
C HIS A 270 21.25 0.24 23.03
N ALA A 271 20.45 0.17 21.96
CA ALA A 271 20.50 1.12 20.87
C ALA A 271 19.57 2.31 21.17
N SER A 272 20.08 3.54 21.05
CA SER A 272 19.30 4.75 21.32
C SER A 272 18.15 4.90 20.33
N SER A 273 16.92 5.09 20.81
CA SER A 273 15.70 5.06 20.00
C SER A 273 14.81 6.30 20.11
N HIS A 274 15.12 7.30 20.95
CA HIS A 274 14.20 8.41 21.27
C HIS A 274 12.74 7.94 21.45
N LYS A 275 11.76 8.65 20.86
CA LYS A 275 10.34 8.24 20.88
C LYS A 275 10.01 7.10 19.92
N TYR A 276 10.62 7.11 18.74
CA TYR A 276 10.46 6.11 17.68
C TYR A 276 11.84 5.68 17.16
N ASN A 277 12.11 4.38 17.19
CA ASN A 277 13.34 3.79 16.65
C ASN A 277 13.32 3.72 15.11
N PHE A 278 14.44 3.33 14.49
CA PHE A 278 14.55 3.17 13.04
C PHE A 278 13.47 2.23 12.48
N GLY A 279 13.27 1.05 13.08
CA GLY A 279 12.27 0.09 12.65
C GLY A 279 10.83 0.62 12.74
N GLU A 280 10.47 1.30 13.83
CA GLU A 280 9.15 1.95 13.98
C GLU A 280 8.93 3.01 12.89
N LYS A 281 9.96 3.79 12.54
CA LYS A 281 9.90 4.80 11.47
C LYS A 281 9.78 4.17 10.09
N THR A 282 10.55 3.10 9.84
CA THR A 282 10.47 2.34 8.60
C THR A 282 9.09 1.74 8.43
N TRP A 283 8.55 1.12 9.48
CA TRP A 283 7.20 0.57 9.47
C TRP A 283 6.14 1.66 9.21
N PHE A 284 6.28 2.84 9.80
CA PHE A 284 5.40 3.98 9.52
C PHE A 284 5.40 4.35 8.03
N TRP A 285 6.57 4.52 7.42
CA TRP A 285 6.66 4.90 6.00
C TRP A 285 6.21 3.79 5.07
N TRP A 286 6.55 2.53 5.38
CA TRP A 286 6.05 1.36 4.65
C TRP A 286 4.52 1.29 4.69
N SER A 287 3.93 1.46 5.87
CA SER A 287 2.48 1.45 6.05
C SER A 287 1.79 2.55 5.24
N VAL A 288 2.41 3.74 5.16
CA VAL A 288 1.89 4.86 4.37
C VAL A 288 2.01 4.59 2.87
N VAL A 289 3.19 4.18 2.39
CA VAL A 289 3.43 3.96 0.95
C VAL A 289 2.56 2.81 0.43
N LEU A 290 2.62 1.65 1.08
CA LEU A 290 1.84 0.48 0.67
C LEU A 290 0.35 0.70 0.89
N GLY A 291 -0.05 1.36 2.00
CA GLY A 291 -1.44 1.73 2.24
C GLY A 291 -2.00 2.64 1.13
N LEU A 292 -1.25 3.66 0.70
CA LEU A 292 -1.67 4.54 -0.39
C LEU A 292 -1.69 3.81 -1.75
N ALA A 293 -0.71 2.93 -2.01
CA ALA A 293 -0.71 2.09 -3.21
C ALA A 293 -1.96 1.20 -3.27
N LEU A 294 -2.35 0.57 -2.16
CA LEU A 294 -3.58 -0.21 -2.03
C LEU A 294 -4.83 0.66 -2.22
N CYS A 295 -4.87 1.86 -1.67
CA CYS A 295 -5.99 2.78 -1.82
C CYS A 295 -6.21 3.17 -3.29
N VAL A 296 -5.15 3.59 -3.99
CA VAL A 296 -5.22 4.03 -5.39
C VAL A 296 -5.57 2.87 -6.31
N SER A 297 -4.86 1.74 -6.18
CA SER A 297 -5.12 0.56 -7.00
C SER A 297 -6.47 -0.09 -6.70
N GLY A 298 -6.90 -0.13 -5.44
CA GLY A 298 -8.19 -0.68 -5.04
C GLY A 298 -9.36 0.16 -5.55
N PHE A 299 -9.24 1.49 -5.51
CA PHE A 299 -10.23 2.39 -6.11
C PHE A 299 -10.33 2.17 -7.63
N ALA A 300 -9.20 2.03 -8.32
CA ALA A 300 -9.17 1.71 -9.75
C ALA A 300 -9.87 0.38 -10.07
N LEU A 301 -9.70 -0.64 -9.21
CA LEU A 301 -10.35 -1.94 -9.38
C LEU A 301 -11.84 -1.93 -9.06
N LEU A 302 -12.31 -1.02 -8.20
CA LEU A 302 -13.74 -0.85 -7.92
C LEU A 302 -14.49 -0.19 -9.08
N PHE A 303 -13.80 0.68 -9.82
CA PHE A 303 -14.36 1.42 -10.96
C PHE A 303 -13.58 1.16 -12.27
N PRO A 304 -13.53 -0.08 -12.76
CA PRO A 304 -12.72 -0.44 -13.92
C PRO A 304 -13.16 0.27 -15.20
N ASN A 305 -14.41 0.73 -15.28
CA ASN A 305 -14.94 1.49 -16.42
C ASN A 305 -14.42 2.94 -16.48
N MET A 306 -13.80 3.44 -15.40
CA MET A 306 -13.14 4.75 -15.38
C MET A 306 -11.69 4.69 -15.86
N LEU A 307 -11.16 3.48 -16.11
CA LEU A 307 -9.80 3.27 -16.61
C LEU A 307 -9.77 3.38 -18.14
N PRO A 308 -8.66 3.87 -18.72
CA PRO A 308 -8.56 4.08 -20.17
C PRO A 308 -8.60 2.77 -20.96
N ASP A 309 -8.04 1.69 -20.41
CA ASP A 309 -7.97 0.38 -21.05
C ASP A 309 -7.85 -0.77 -20.03
N ARG A 310 -7.81 -2.01 -20.52
CA ARG A 310 -7.60 -3.20 -19.68
C ARG A 310 -6.19 -3.33 -19.13
N ALA A 311 -5.19 -2.77 -19.80
CA ALA A 311 -3.81 -2.81 -19.32
C ALA A 311 -3.69 -2.03 -17.99
N ALA A 312 -4.38 -0.89 -17.88
CA ALA A 312 -4.48 -0.14 -16.64
C ALA A 312 -5.17 -0.95 -15.52
N ALA A 313 -6.24 -1.68 -15.82
CA ALA A 313 -6.91 -2.54 -14.85
C ALA A 313 -6.01 -3.71 -14.38
N GLN A 314 -5.28 -4.32 -15.31
CA GLN A 314 -4.32 -5.39 -15.04
C GLN A 314 -3.15 -4.90 -14.19
N LEU A 315 -2.60 -3.72 -14.50
CA LEU A 315 -1.56 -3.08 -13.71
C LEU A 315 -2.06 -2.74 -12.30
N ALA A 316 -3.26 -2.15 -12.18
CA ALA A 316 -3.86 -1.87 -10.89
C ALA A 316 -4.01 -3.16 -10.06
N ASN A 317 -4.43 -4.27 -10.69
CA ASN A 317 -4.50 -5.56 -10.01
C ASN A 317 -3.14 -6.07 -9.53
N LEU A 318 -2.10 -6.02 -10.36
CA LEU A 318 -0.75 -6.45 -9.99
C LEU A 318 -0.17 -5.58 -8.87
N VAL A 319 -0.35 -4.26 -8.94
CA VAL A 319 0.07 -3.32 -7.89
C VAL A 319 -0.67 -3.61 -6.60
N HIS A 320 -1.98 -3.84 -6.66
CA HIS A 320 -2.80 -4.13 -5.48
C HIS A 320 -2.36 -5.44 -4.81
N ALA A 321 -2.21 -6.51 -5.59
CA ALA A 321 -1.78 -7.82 -5.09
C ALA A 321 -0.37 -7.73 -4.49
N GLY A 322 0.58 -7.12 -5.20
CA GLY A 322 1.95 -6.96 -4.73
C GLY A 322 2.04 -6.13 -3.45
N ALA A 323 1.36 -4.97 -3.41
CA ALA A 323 1.34 -4.13 -2.22
C ALA A 323 0.66 -4.83 -1.03
N ALA A 324 -0.40 -5.60 -1.27
CA ALA A 324 -1.08 -6.36 -0.22
C ALA A 324 -0.17 -7.43 0.37
N ILE A 325 0.46 -8.26 -0.48
CA ILE A 325 1.43 -9.28 -0.05
C ILE A 325 2.53 -8.63 0.79
N LEU A 326 3.14 -7.55 0.29
CA LEU A 326 4.26 -6.87 0.98
C LEU A 326 3.86 -6.18 2.28
N PHE A 327 2.60 -5.77 2.43
CA PHE A 327 2.15 -5.12 3.66
C PHE A 327 1.70 -6.15 4.71
N ILE A 328 1.23 -7.32 4.27
CA ILE A 328 0.89 -8.43 5.17
C ILE A 328 2.15 -9.16 5.66
N ALA A 329 3.16 -9.30 4.80
CA ALA A 329 4.48 -9.83 5.11
C ALA A 329 5.25 -8.89 6.07
#